data_AF-A0A7M7NVE4-F1
#
_entry.id   AF-A0A7M7NVE4-F1
#
_cell.length_a   1.000
_cell.length_b   1.000
_cell.length_c   1.000
_cell.angle_alpha   90.00
_cell.angle_beta   90.00
_cell.angle_gamma   90.00
#
_symmetry.space_group_name_H-M   'P 1'
#
loop_
_entity.id
_entity.type
_entity.pdbx_description
1 polymer ?
#
loop_
_entity_poly.entity_id
_entity_poly.type
_entity_poly.pdbx_seq_one_letter_code
_entity_poly.pdbx_strand_id
1 'polypeptide(L)'
;MAGNPRPRVTIFRNGRTSDGKVIACPDTMERLILVASNCLGLTATHVFTAQGGRIDDASLIRDDEVLYISENEPFVGKKPPLPFLYSGITLRKGK
;
A
#
# COMPACT_ATOMS: atom_id res chain seq x y z
N MET A 1 -14.40 19.61 -24.89
CA MET A 1 -13.40 18.56 -24.69
C MET A 1 -13.33 18.26 -23.19
N ALA A 2 -14.15 17.34 -22.68
CA ALA A 2 -13.93 16.84 -21.33
C ALA A 2 -12.70 15.93 -21.42
N GLY A 3 -11.56 16.38 -20.87
CA GLY A 3 -10.39 15.51 -20.74
C GLY A 3 -10.80 14.23 -20.02
N ASN A 4 -10.18 13.09 -20.39
CA ASN A 4 -10.46 11.81 -19.74
C ASN A 4 -10.41 12.00 -18.20
N PRO A 5 -11.45 11.59 -17.44
CA PRO A 5 -11.41 11.73 -15.99
C PRO A 5 -10.18 11.03 -15.42
N ARG A 6 -9.52 11.69 -14.47
CA ARG A 6 -8.33 11.13 -13.81
C ARG A 6 -8.72 9.85 -13.05
N PRO A 7 -7.86 8.81 -13.04
CA PRO A 7 -8.13 7.59 -12.30
C PRO A 7 -8.47 7.90 -10.85
N ARG A 8 -9.55 7.32 -10.33
CA ARG A 8 -9.88 7.35 -8.90
C ARG A 8 -9.11 6.24 -8.22
N VAL A 9 -8.46 6.53 -7.10
CA VAL A 9 -7.71 5.51 -6.34
C VAL A 9 -8.04 5.59 -4.87
N THR A 10 -7.90 4.46 -4.18
CA THR A 10 -8.03 4.40 -2.72
C THR A 10 -6.66 4.18 -2.10
N ILE A 11 -6.19 5.15 -1.32
CA ILE A 11 -4.91 5.08 -0.62
C ILE A 11 -5.10 4.62 0.84
N PHE A 12 -4.22 3.75 1.31
CA PHE A 12 -4.17 3.28 2.69
C PHE A 12 -2.78 3.51 3.27
N ARG A 13 -2.69 3.69 4.59
CA ARG A 13 -1.41 3.55 5.28
C ARG A 13 -0.97 2.08 5.21
N ASN A 14 0.31 1.85 4.90
CA ASN A 14 0.89 0.52 4.81
C ASN A 14 0.58 -0.33 6.07
N GLY A 15 0.16 -1.58 5.87
CA GLY A 15 -0.27 -2.48 6.95
C GLY A 15 -1.68 -2.24 7.50
N ARG A 16 -2.43 -1.24 7.03
CA ARG A 16 -3.84 -1.01 7.42
C ARG A 16 -4.80 -1.40 6.30
N THR A 17 -5.98 -1.86 6.67
CA THR A 17 -7.07 -2.20 5.73
C THR A 17 -8.33 -1.37 5.96
N SER A 18 -8.31 -0.45 6.93
CA SER A 18 -9.37 0.50 7.25
C SER A 18 -8.86 1.93 7.12
N ASP A 19 -9.79 2.89 7.10
CA ASP A 19 -9.49 4.34 7.08
C ASP A 19 -8.75 4.81 5.83
N GLY A 20 -8.99 4.12 4.70
CA GLY A 20 -8.49 4.54 3.39
C GLY A 20 -9.13 5.84 2.92
N LYS A 21 -8.43 6.57 2.06
CA LYS A 21 -8.91 7.81 1.45
C LYS A 21 -9.02 7.66 -0.05
N VAL A 22 -10.14 8.09 -0.60
CA VAL A 22 -10.37 8.09 -2.05
C VAL A 22 -9.88 9.43 -2.62
N ILE A 23 -8.98 9.38 -3.58
CA ILE A 23 -8.39 10.56 -4.23
C ILE A 23 -8.41 10.41 -5.75
N ALA A 24 -8.35 11.52 -6.47
CA ALA A 24 -7.97 11.49 -7.88
C ALA A 24 -6.46 11.24 -7.97
N CYS A 25 -6.04 10.27 -8.79
CA CYS A 25 -4.66 9.94 -9.02
C CYS A 25 -3.94 11.12 -9.67
N PRO A 26 -2.86 11.64 -9.06
CA PRO A 26 -2.02 12.64 -9.70
C PRO A 26 -1.23 12.07 -10.87
N ASP A 27 -0.80 12.95 -11.77
CA ASP A 27 -0.10 12.57 -13.00
C ASP A 27 1.38 12.19 -12.76
N THR A 28 1.93 12.51 -11.59
CA THR A 28 3.34 12.24 -11.23
C THR A 28 3.46 11.59 -9.86
N MET A 29 4.50 10.77 -9.68
CA MET A 29 4.79 10.11 -8.39
C MET A 29 5.07 11.11 -7.26
N GLU A 30 5.81 12.18 -7.53
CA GLU A 30 6.09 13.23 -6.55
C GLU A 30 4.78 13.85 -6.02
N ARG A 31 3.83 14.11 -6.92
CA ARG A 31 2.54 14.68 -6.53
C ARG A 31 1.66 13.66 -5.80
N LEU A 32 1.68 12.40 -6.22
CA LEU A 32 1.01 11.31 -5.53
C LEU A 32 1.52 11.15 -4.10
N ILE A 33 2.83 11.14 -3.90
CA ILE A 33 3.48 11.07 -2.58
C ILE A 33 3.08 12.27 -1.71
N LEU A 34 3.16 13.50 -2.24
CA LEU A 34 2.78 14.71 -1.50
C LEU A 34 1.31 14.70 -1.06
N VAL A 35 0.40 14.34 -1.98
CA VAL A 35 -1.04 14.26 -1.68
C VAL A 35 -1.30 13.15 -0.66
N ALA A 36 -0.69 11.98 -0.84
CA ALA A 36 -0.82 10.86 0.08
C ALA A 36 -0.32 11.20 1.49
N SER A 37 0.82 11.88 1.59
CA SER A 37 1.36 12.41 2.86
C SER A 37 0.38 13.30 3.58
N ASN A 38 -0.18 14.30 2.88
CA ASN A 38 -1.13 15.24 3.47
C ASN A 38 -2.46 14.56 3.84
N CYS A 39 -2.94 13.67 2.97
CA CYS A 39 -4.17 12.94 3.21
C CYS A 39 -4.03 11.99 4.40
N LEU A 40 -2.95 11.23 4.51
CA LEU A 40 -2.80 10.20 5.55
C LEU A 40 -2.08 10.71 6.82
N GLY A 41 -1.53 11.93 6.79
CA GLY A 41 -0.81 12.53 7.91
C GLY A 41 0.50 11.80 8.23
N LEU A 42 1.27 11.44 7.18
CA LEU A 42 2.49 10.64 7.28
C LEU A 42 3.59 11.16 6.34
N THR A 43 4.83 10.69 6.51
CA THR A 43 5.95 11.03 5.62
C THR A 43 6.09 9.98 4.53
N ALA A 44 5.28 10.08 3.47
CA ALA A 44 5.19 9.09 2.41
C ALA A 44 6.51 9.04 1.62
N THR A 45 6.97 7.83 1.32
CA THR A 45 8.16 7.62 0.48
C THR A 45 7.91 6.65 -0.66
N HIS A 46 7.13 5.58 -0.41
CA HIS A 46 6.88 4.53 -1.40
C HIS A 46 5.39 4.24 -1.53
N VAL A 47 4.99 3.83 -2.72
CA VAL A 47 3.62 3.42 -3.07
C VAL A 47 3.67 1.97 -3.53
N PHE A 48 2.75 1.15 -3.01
CA PHE A 48 2.64 -0.26 -3.34
C PHE A 48 1.23 -0.61 -3.82
N THR A 49 1.13 -1.61 -4.69
CA THR A 49 -0.13 -2.28 -5.00
C THR A 49 -0.61 -3.13 -3.83
N ALA A 50 -1.85 -3.59 -3.87
CA ALA A 50 -2.38 -4.54 -2.88
C ALA A 50 -1.64 -5.88 -2.83
N GLN A 51 -0.91 -6.25 -3.88
CA GLN A 51 -0.06 -7.46 -3.92
C GLN A 51 1.35 -7.21 -3.38
N GLY A 52 1.69 -5.95 -3.06
CA GLY A 52 3.01 -5.58 -2.57
C GLY A 52 4.04 -5.23 -3.65
N GLY A 53 3.60 -5.08 -4.90
CA GLY A 53 4.45 -4.54 -5.96
C GLY A 53 4.68 -3.06 -5.73
N ARG A 54 5.93 -2.60 -5.71
CA ARG A 54 6.25 -1.18 -5.68
C ARG A 54 5.88 -0.55 -7.02
N ILE A 55 5.25 0.61 -6.97
CA ILE A 55 4.91 1.40 -8.15
C ILE A 55 5.91 2.54 -8.27
N ASP A 56 6.67 2.54 -9.36
CA ASP A 56 7.66 3.60 -9.64
C ASP A 56 7.16 4.60 -10.69
N ASP A 57 6.07 4.31 -11.40
CA ASP A 57 5.48 5.18 -12.42
C ASP A 57 3.95 5.30 -12.23
N ALA A 58 3.45 6.53 -12.16
CA ALA A 58 2.03 6.82 -11.94
C ALA A 58 1.15 6.41 -13.14
N SER A 59 1.72 6.27 -14.34
CA SER A 59 0.99 5.82 -15.53
C SER A 59 0.53 4.37 -15.46
N LEU A 60 1.13 3.56 -14.57
CA LEU A 60 0.74 2.17 -14.35
C LEU A 60 -0.53 2.03 -13.50
N ILE A 61 -0.92 3.11 -12.80
CA ILE A 61 -2.03 3.13 -11.87
C ILE A 61 -3.35 3.20 -12.63
N ARG A 62 -4.26 2.29 -12.27
CA ARG A 62 -5.58 2.17 -12.89
C ARG A 62 -6.67 2.83 -12.06
N ASP A 63 -7.80 3.07 -12.71
CA ASP A 63 -9.02 3.49 -12.03
C ASP A 63 -9.49 2.41 -11.04
N ASP A 64 -9.98 2.87 -9.89
CA ASP A 64 -10.39 2.09 -8.73
C ASP A 64 -9.30 1.21 -8.09
N GLU A 65 -8.03 1.53 -8.34
CA GLU A 65 -6.91 0.80 -7.74
C GLU A 65 -6.69 1.13 -6.25
N VAL A 66 -6.28 0.11 -5.49
CA VAL A 66 -5.95 0.21 -4.07
C VAL A 66 -4.44 0.31 -3.90
N LEU A 67 -4.01 1.40 -3.30
CA LEU A 67 -2.60 1.74 -3.10
C LEU A 67 -2.25 1.78 -1.60
N TYR A 68 -1.05 1.35 -1.28
CA TYR A 68 -0.50 1.35 0.08
C TYR A 68 0.69 2.28 0.16
N ILE A 69 0.68 3.19 1.13
CA ILE A 69 1.66 4.26 1.29
C ILE A 69 2.53 3.97 2.50
N SER A 70 3.86 3.90 2.32
CA SER A 70 4.82 3.61 3.38
C SER A 70 5.70 4.82 3.74
N GLU A 71 6.24 4.81 4.96
CA GLU A 71 7.21 5.78 5.51
C GLU A 71 8.63 5.18 5.51
N ASN A 72 9.03 4.66 4.35
CA ASN A 72 10.31 3.99 4.09
C ASN A 72 10.44 2.55 4.63
N GLU A 73 9.36 1.96 5.12
CA GLU A 73 9.30 0.53 5.43
C GLU A 73 8.87 -0.31 4.22
N PRO A 74 9.25 -1.61 4.18
CA PRO A 74 8.77 -2.54 3.15
C PRO A 74 7.25 -2.74 3.23
N PHE A 75 6.65 -3.24 2.14
CA PHE A 75 5.23 -3.52 2.09
C PHE A 75 4.80 -4.48 3.21
N VAL A 76 3.78 -4.08 3.97
CA VAL A 76 3.14 -4.89 5.01
C VAL A 76 1.80 -5.36 4.45
N GLY A 77 1.84 -6.52 3.80
CA GLY A 77 0.66 -7.17 3.27
C GLY A 77 -0.28 -7.69 4.37
N LYS A 78 -1.45 -8.19 3.96
CA LYS A 78 -2.35 -8.91 4.86
C LYS A 78 -1.57 -10.07 5.48
N LYS A 79 -1.36 -10.03 6.80
CA LYS A 79 -0.86 -11.21 7.52
C LYS A 79 -1.84 -12.35 7.24
N PRO A 80 -1.37 -13.53 6.82
CA PRO A 80 -2.25 -14.67 6.75
C PRO A 80 -2.88 -14.89 8.14
N PRO A 81 -4.14 -15.31 8.24
CA PRO A 81 -4.72 -15.68 9.51
C PRO A 81 -3.81 -16.75 10.15
N LEU A 82 -3.33 -16.49 11.37
CA LEU A 82 -2.51 -17.45 12.11
C LEU A 82 -3.38 -18.69 12.40
N PRO A 83 -3.04 -19.84 11.80
CA PRO A 83 -2.40 -20.88 12.61
C PRO A 83 -1.12 -21.49 11.99
N PHE A 84 -0.51 -20.89 10.95
CA PHE A 84 0.64 -21.50 10.24
C PHE A 84 2.04 -21.25 10.84
N LEU A 85 2.16 -20.48 11.93
CA LEU A 85 3.48 -20.06 12.46
C LEU A 85 3.87 -20.63 13.83
N TYR A 86 3.16 -21.63 14.36
CA TYR A 86 3.65 -22.40 15.51
C TYR A 86 4.29 -23.71 15.07
N SER A 87 5.56 -23.66 14.69
CA SER A 87 6.46 -24.81 14.84
C SER A 87 7.74 -24.38 15.56
N GLY A 88 7.56 -23.83 16.76
CA GLY A 88 8.57 -23.86 17.82
C GLY A 88 8.53 -25.19 18.58
N ILE A 89 8.39 -26.32 17.89
CA ILE A 89 8.45 -27.63 18.54
C ILE A 89 9.91 -27.85 18.92
N THR A 90 10.19 -27.67 20.21
CA THR A 90 11.46 -28.03 20.84
C THR A 90 11.74 -29.50 20.55
N LEU A 91 12.78 -29.81 19.77
CA LEU A 91 13.36 -31.14 19.69
C LEU A 91 14.01 -31.47 21.05
N ARG A 92 13.20 -31.91 22.02
CA ARG A 92 13.72 -32.69 23.15
C ARG A 92 13.96 -34.10 22.63
N LYS A 93 15.18 -34.39 22.16
CA LYS A 93 15.65 -35.78 22.07
C LYS A 93 15.77 -36.31 23.50
N GLY A 94 14.82 -37.13 23.91
CA GLY A 94 14.84 -37.88 25.15
C GLY A 94 14.92 -39.37 24.86
N LYS A 95 16.04 -39.97 25.32
CA LYS A 95 16.40 -41.39 25.43
C LYS A 95 16.75 -42.14 24.15
#